data_AF-A0A5J4PXW1-F1
#
_entry.id   AF-A0A5J4PXW1-F1
#
_cell.length_a   1.000
_cell.length_b   1.000
_cell.length_c   1.000
_cell.angle_alpha   90.00
_cell.angle_beta   90.00
_cell.angle_gamma   90.00
#
_symmetry.space_group_name_H-M   'P 1'
#
loop_
_entity.id
_entity.type
_entity.pdbx_description
1 polymer ?
#
loop_
_entity_poly.entity_id
_entity_poly.type
_entity_poly.pdbx_seq_one_letter_code
_entity_poly.pdbx_strand_id
1 'polypeptide(L)'
;MARAYSVKNVLDAEFETLPFEGIWKSAVGCPELTGSWIVYGPTKNGKTTFAMMLAKYLTRFEKVFYNSVEEGLSRSVQIAYERVGMIEASGRITLERESLEKMIERLLKRKSPNVVFVDSFQFMGMTFKDYKRLKAMFPRKLFVFVSHVANGQPDGKAAIALWRDASVSFKVEGFRAIPVSRYEGGQYIDIDAEKAAAYWITGQKQMI
;
A
#
# COMPACT_ATOMS: atom_id res chain seq x y z
N MET A 1 29.33 -5.57 6.82
CA MET A 1 29.16 -4.47 7.80
C MET A 1 28.32 -3.37 7.16
N ALA A 2 27.34 -2.81 7.87
CA ALA A 2 26.61 -1.64 7.38
C ALA A 2 27.57 -0.44 7.36
N ARG A 3 27.55 0.34 6.27
CA ARG A 3 28.38 1.54 6.13
C ARG A 3 27.83 2.63 7.05
N ALA A 4 28.68 3.20 7.91
CA ALA A 4 28.34 4.43 8.62
C ALA A 4 28.48 5.62 7.66
N TYR A 5 27.51 6.54 7.70
CA TYR A 5 27.53 7.76 6.89
C TYR A 5 27.97 8.95 7.76
N SER A 6 28.88 9.78 7.25
CA SER A 6 29.15 11.09 7.84
C SER A 6 27.96 12.02 7.60
N VAL A 7 27.82 13.09 8.39
CA VAL A 7 26.76 14.10 8.20
C VAL A 7 26.74 14.61 6.75
N LYS A 8 27.92 14.92 6.19
CA LYS A 8 28.05 15.33 4.80
C LYS A 8 27.53 14.28 3.82
N ASN A 9 27.90 13.00 4.00
CA ASN A 9 27.41 11.94 3.12
C ASN A 9 25.89 11.74 3.22
N VAL A 10 25.26 12.07 4.36
CA VAL A 10 23.80 12.02 4.50
C VAL A 10 23.13 13.18 3.76
N LEU A 11 23.67 14.39 3.89
CA LEU A 11 23.11 15.59 3.24
C LEU A 11 23.32 15.59 1.72
N ASP A 12 24.44 15.00 1.25
CA ASP A 12 24.76 14.87 -0.17
C ASP A 12 24.10 13.62 -0.81
N ALA A 13 23.37 12.80 -0.04
CA ALA A 13 22.74 11.60 -0.56
C ALA A 13 21.52 11.93 -1.42
N GLU A 14 21.52 11.44 -2.66
CA GLU A 14 20.36 11.47 -3.54
C GLU A 14 19.54 10.19 -3.36
N PHE A 15 18.23 10.35 -3.13
CA PHE A 15 17.30 9.26 -2.98
C PHE A 15 16.35 9.20 -4.17
N GLU A 16 16.08 7.98 -4.66
CA GLU A 16 15.07 7.74 -5.69
C GLU A 16 13.67 7.98 -5.11
N THR A 17 13.11 9.16 -5.41
CA THR A 17 11.75 9.54 -5.03
C THR A 17 10.78 9.34 -6.18
N LEU A 18 9.53 9.05 -5.82
CA LEU A 18 8.41 8.97 -6.74
C LEU A 18 7.87 10.39 -6.97
N PRO A 19 7.98 10.96 -8.18
CA PRO A 19 7.54 12.32 -8.46
C PRO A 19 6.01 12.33 -8.60
N PHE A 20 5.32 12.24 -7.47
CA PHE A 20 3.88 12.21 -7.44
C PHE A 20 3.28 13.55 -7.89
N GLU A 21 2.09 13.47 -8.47
CA GLU A 21 1.32 14.59 -8.99
C GLU A 21 -0.10 14.60 -8.42
N GLY A 22 -0.78 15.75 -8.55
CA GLY A 22 -2.20 15.91 -8.23
C GLY A 22 -2.59 15.45 -6.81
N ILE A 23 -3.64 14.64 -6.73
CA ILE A 23 -4.19 14.15 -5.45
C ILE A 23 -3.17 13.34 -4.65
N TRP A 24 -2.29 12.58 -5.33
CA TRP A 24 -1.32 11.72 -4.68
C TRP A 24 -0.19 12.53 -4.04
N LYS A 25 0.29 13.57 -4.74
CA LYS A 25 1.26 14.52 -4.17
C LYS A 25 0.67 15.26 -2.98
N SER A 26 -0.58 15.72 -3.10
CA SER A 26 -1.27 16.44 -2.03
C SER A 26 -1.50 15.55 -0.79
N ALA A 27 -1.67 14.24 -1.01
CA ALA A 27 -1.86 13.29 0.07
C ALA A 27 -0.57 12.92 0.79
N VAL A 28 0.52 12.61 0.08
CA VAL A 28 1.73 12.01 0.69
C VAL A 28 3.07 12.59 0.23
N GLY A 29 3.06 13.69 -0.54
CA GLY A 29 4.27 14.31 -1.07
C GLY A 29 4.91 13.46 -2.17
N CYS A 30 6.25 13.47 -2.25
CA CYS A 30 7.05 12.68 -3.18
C CYS A 30 7.87 11.61 -2.41
N PRO A 31 7.25 10.48 -2.03
CA PRO A 31 7.90 9.48 -1.18
C PRO A 31 8.98 8.69 -1.94
N GLU A 32 9.87 8.01 -1.21
CA GLU A 32 10.83 7.07 -1.83
C GLU A 32 10.13 5.83 -2.41
N LEU A 33 10.73 5.24 -3.44
CA LEU A 33 10.28 3.97 -4.07
C LEU A 33 10.65 2.72 -3.24
N THR A 34 10.98 2.88 -1.97
CA THR A 34 11.46 1.78 -1.12
C THR A 34 10.76 1.74 0.23
N GLY A 35 10.96 0.63 0.95
CA GLY A 35 10.43 0.48 2.30
C GLY A 35 9.02 -0.09 2.32
N SER A 36 8.15 0.46 3.15
CA SER A 36 6.83 -0.14 3.39
C SER A 36 5.76 0.88 3.66
N TRP A 37 4.60 0.68 3.01
CA TRP A 37 3.38 1.43 3.22
C TRP A 37 2.28 0.50 3.73
N ILE A 38 1.25 1.06 4.36
CA ILE A 38 0.08 0.29 4.80
C ILE A 38 -1.23 0.99 4.47
N VAL A 39 -2.19 0.25 3.94
CA VAL A 39 -3.58 0.65 3.77
C VAL A 39 -4.42 -0.16 4.74
N TYR A 40 -5.15 0.51 5.63
CA TYR A 40 -5.96 -0.19 6.62
C TYR A 40 -7.31 0.49 6.79
N GLY A 41 -8.32 -0.28 7.17
CA GLY A 41 -9.67 0.25 7.37
C GLY A 41 -10.71 -0.85 7.52
N PRO A 42 -11.90 -0.51 8.03
CA PRO A 42 -13.02 -1.45 8.13
C PRO A 42 -13.38 -2.10 6.79
N THR A 43 -14.07 -3.23 6.86
CA THR A 43 -14.60 -3.91 5.67
C THR A 43 -15.66 -3.02 4.99
N LYS A 44 -15.88 -3.22 3.69
CA LYS A 44 -16.90 -2.51 2.90
C LYS A 44 -16.78 -0.97 2.83
N ASN A 45 -15.66 -0.38 3.24
CA ASN A 45 -15.40 1.06 3.21
C ASN A 45 -14.59 1.55 1.99
N GLY A 46 -14.38 0.68 0.99
CA GLY A 46 -13.61 1.02 -0.21
C GLY A 46 -12.11 0.69 -0.16
N LYS A 47 -11.63 -0.01 0.89
CA LYS A 47 -10.20 -0.35 1.07
C LYS A 47 -9.57 -1.03 -0.15
N THR A 48 -10.20 -2.10 -0.67
CA THR A 48 -9.71 -2.81 -1.86
C THR A 48 -9.73 -1.90 -3.10
N THR A 49 -10.77 -1.10 -3.29
CA THR A 49 -10.84 -0.13 -4.40
C THR A 49 -9.70 0.90 -4.31
N PHE A 50 -9.46 1.46 -3.13
CA PHE A 50 -8.35 2.39 -2.91
C PHE A 50 -6.98 1.74 -3.16
N ALA A 51 -6.76 0.52 -2.66
CA ALA A 51 -5.53 -0.21 -2.91
C ALA A 51 -5.30 -0.43 -4.42
N MET A 52 -6.36 -0.70 -5.19
CA MET A 52 -6.29 -0.82 -6.65
C MET A 52 -6.08 0.52 -7.36
N MET A 53 -6.68 1.61 -6.89
CA MET A 53 -6.40 2.97 -7.40
C MET A 53 -4.92 3.31 -7.22
N LEU A 54 -4.39 3.03 -6.01
CA LEU A 54 -2.99 3.27 -5.69
C LEU A 54 -2.07 2.38 -6.52
N ALA A 55 -2.38 1.08 -6.64
CA ALA A 55 -1.62 0.14 -7.46
C ALA A 55 -1.57 0.59 -8.93
N LYS A 56 -2.73 0.96 -9.50
CA LYS A 56 -2.81 1.52 -10.87
C LYS A 56 -1.93 2.75 -11.01
N TYR A 57 -2.01 3.70 -10.08
CA TYR A 57 -1.21 4.92 -10.14
C TYR A 57 0.31 4.63 -10.08
N LEU A 58 0.72 3.71 -9.22
CA LEU A 58 2.13 3.30 -9.09
C LEU A 58 2.68 2.63 -10.36
N THR A 59 1.83 2.07 -11.24
CA THR A 59 2.27 1.54 -12.54
C THR A 59 2.84 2.59 -13.51
N ARG A 60 2.63 3.88 -13.23
CA ARG A 60 3.26 4.98 -13.99
C ARG A 60 4.77 5.04 -13.77
N PHE A 61 5.27 4.50 -12.66
CA PHE A 61 6.67 4.59 -12.26
C PHE A 61 7.38 3.23 -12.36
N GLU A 62 6.71 2.16 -11.95
CA GLU A 62 7.32 0.83 -11.83
C GLU A 62 6.38 -0.31 -12.16
N LYS A 63 6.94 -1.51 -12.37
CA LYS A 63 6.14 -2.74 -12.44
C LYS A 63 5.54 -3.07 -11.07
N VAL A 64 4.24 -3.35 -11.06
CA VAL A 64 3.47 -3.66 -9.85
C VAL A 64 3.12 -5.14 -9.81
N PHE A 65 3.37 -5.77 -8.67
CA PHE A 65 2.84 -7.08 -8.33
C PHE A 65 1.74 -6.92 -7.28
N TYR A 66 0.54 -7.42 -7.55
CA TYR A 66 -0.57 -7.40 -6.60
C TYR A 66 -0.87 -8.82 -6.10
N ASN A 67 -0.39 -9.15 -4.91
CA ASN A 67 -0.65 -10.45 -4.30
C ASN A 67 -1.93 -10.40 -3.46
N SER A 68 -3.06 -10.76 -4.07
CA SER A 68 -4.38 -10.82 -3.41
C SER A 68 -4.53 -12.17 -2.71
N VAL A 69 -3.84 -12.33 -1.58
CA VAL A 69 -3.83 -13.56 -0.76
C VAL A 69 -5.22 -13.86 -0.19
N GLU A 70 -5.98 -12.82 0.15
CA GLU A 70 -7.32 -12.93 0.73
C GLU A 70 -8.37 -13.35 -0.32
N GLU A 71 -8.53 -12.57 -1.38
CA GLU A 71 -9.61 -12.79 -2.36
C GLU A 71 -9.16 -13.51 -3.64
N GLY A 72 -7.93 -13.27 -4.11
CA GLY A 72 -7.43 -13.79 -5.39
C GLY A 72 -8.24 -13.27 -6.58
N LEU A 73 -8.33 -14.07 -7.66
CA LEU A 73 -9.24 -13.79 -8.76
C LEU A 73 -10.68 -14.03 -8.29
N SER A 74 -11.41 -12.93 -8.04
CA SER A 74 -12.77 -12.95 -7.53
C SER A 74 -13.65 -11.93 -8.25
N ARG A 75 -14.98 -12.05 -8.11
CA ARG A 75 -15.93 -11.06 -8.66
C ARG A 75 -15.75 -9.68 -8.02
N SER A 76 -15.43 -9.62 -6.73
CA SER A 76 -15.16 -8.35 -6.03
C SER A 76 -13.91 -7.66 -6.57
N VAL A 77 -12.83 -8.41 -6.82
CA VAL A 77 -11.61 -7.88 -7.47
C VAL A 77 -11.90 -7.42 -8.88
N GLN A 78 -12.67 -8.20 -9.67
CA GLN A 78 -13.05 -7.81 -11.03
C GLN A 78 -13.84 -6.48 -11.04
N ILE A 79 -14.83 -6.34 -10.16
CA ILE A 79 -15.59 -5.09 -10.02
C ILE A 79 -14.68 -3.93 -9.62
N ALA A 80 -13.70 -4.15 -8.73
CA ALA A 80 -12.73 -3.12 -8.38
C ALA A 80 -11.85 -2.74 -9.58
N TYR A 81 -11.41 -3.71 -10.39
CA TYR A 81 -10.66 -3.46 -11.63
C TYR A 81 -11.46 -2.64 -12.64
N GLU A 82 -12.73 -2.97 -12.84
CA GLU A 82 -13.66 -2.22 -13.70
C GLU A 82 -13.81 -0.78 -13.20
N ARG A 83 -14.08 -0.58 -11.91
CA ARG A 83 -14.26 0.76 -11.30
C ARG A 83 -13.05 1.67 -11.47
N VAL A 84 -11.84 1.12 -11.34
CA VAL A 84 -10.61 1.92 -11.44
C VAL A 84 -10.07 2.01 -12.87
N GLY A 85 -10.73 1.38 -13.84
CA GLY A 85 -10.25 1.31 -15.23
C GLY A 85 -8.88 0.63 -15.34
N MET A 86 -8.69 -0.50 -14.66
CA MET A 86 -7.38 -1.17 -14.55
C MET A 86 -6.79 -1.60 -15.89
N ILE A 87 -7.62 -1.70 -16.94
CA ILE A 87 -7.16 -2.02 -18.31
C ILE A 87 -6.09 -1.05 -18.82
N GLU A 88 -6.09 0.21 -18.38
CA GLU A 88 -5.08 1.21 -18.73
C GLU A 88 -3.67 0.86 -18.20
N ALA A 89 -3.59 0.02 -17.16
CA ALA A 89 -2.34 -0.46 -16.57
C ALA A 89 -1.91 -1.85 -17.09
N SER A 90 -2.58 -2.36 -18.14
CA SER A 90 -2.30 -3.68 -18.71
C SER A 90 -0.81 -3.84 -19.06
N GLY A 91 -0.26 -5.02 -18.73
CA GLY A 91 1.16 -5.34 -18.92
C GLY A 91 2.12 -4.73 -17.88
N ARG A 92 1.66 -3.82 -17.01
CA ARG A 92 2.47 -3.23 -15.93
C ARG A 92 2.06 -3.68 -14.53
N ILE A 93 0.90 -4.32 -14.41
CA ILE A 93 0.42 -4.93 -13.17
C ILE A 93 0.11 -6.42 -13.40
N THR A 94 0.45 -7.25 -12.43
CA THR A 94 0.05 -8.67 -12.39
C THR A 94 -0.63 -8.99 -11.06
N LEU A 95 -1.71 -9.77 -11.10
CA LEU A 95 -2.42 -10.24 -9.91
C LEU A 95 -2.20 -11.74 -9.70
N GLU A 96 -1.88 -12.14 -8.47
CA GLU A 96 -1.72 -13.54 -8.07
C GLU A 96 -2.25 -13.77 -6.65
N ARG A 97 -2.26 -15.03 -6.25
CA ARG A 97 -2.53 -15.48 -4.88
C ARG A 97 -1.43 -16.44 -4.42
N GLU A 98 -0.32 -15.88 -3.96
CA GLU A 98 0.90 -16.60 -3.57
C GLU A 98 1.12 -16.58 -2.07
N SER A 99 1.64 -17.69 -1.52
CA SER A 99 2.21 -17.71 -0.18
C SER A 99 3.44 -16.80 -0.10
N LEU A 100 3.90 -16.51 1.12
CA LEU A 100 5.09 -15.70 1.35
C LEU A 100 6.32 -16.28 0.61
N GLU A 101 6.51 -17.60 0.64
CA GLU A 101 7.63 -18.28 0.01
C GLU A 101 7.60 -18.13 -1.51
N LYS A 102 6.44 -18.38 -2.14
CA LYS A 102 6.26 -18.23 -3.59
C LYS A 102 6.44 -16.78 -4.05
N MET A 103 5.94 -15.83 -3.26
CA MET A 103 6.17 -14.41 -3.52
C MET A 103 7.66 -14.07 -3.45
N ILE A 104 8.38 -14.58 -2.45
CA ILE A 104 9.84 -14.38 -2.34
C ILE A 104 10.55 -14.97 -3.57
N GLU A 105 10.22 -16.19 -3.97
CA GLU A 105 10.79 -16.83 -5.17
C GLU A 105 10.55 -16.00 -6.44
N ARG A 106 9.34 -15.45 -6.61
CA ARG A 106 9.01 -14.54 -7.70
C ARG A 106 9.87 -13.27 -7.67
N LEU A 107 10.04 -12.67 -6.49
CA LEU A 107 10.78 -11.42 -6.33
C LEU A 107 12.30 -11.58 -6.50
N LEU A 108 12.84 -12.79 -6.30
CA LEU A 108 14.24 -13.11 -6.58
C LEU A 108 14.58 -13.17 -8.08
N LYS A 109 13.57 -13.33 -8.95
CA LYS A 109 13.80 -13.38 -10.40
C LYS A 109 14.28 -12.03 -10.94
N ARG A 110 15.12 -12.09 -11.98
CA ARG A 110 15.63 -10.89 -12.68
C ARG A 110 14.45 -10.08 -13.25
N LYS A 111 14.50 -8.75 -13.10
CA LYS A 111 13.42 -7.81 -13.53
C LYS A 111 12.06 -8.09 -12.87
N SER A 112 12.06 -8.65 -11.66
CA SER A 112 10.85 -8.78 -10.85
C SER A 112 10.26 -7.39 -10.51
N PRO A 113 8.94 -7.30 -10.28
CA PRO A 113 8.27 -6.04 -9.92
C PRO A 113 8.91 -5.33 -8.72
N ASN A 114 9.00 -4.00 -8.77
CA ASN A 114 9.61 -3.18 -7.71
C ASN A 114 8.58 -2.66 -6.70
N VAL A 115 7.30 -2.67 -7.05
CA VAL A 115 6.19 -2.37 -6.16
C VAL A 115 5.39 -3.65 -5.91
N VAL A 116 5.17 -4.00 -4.65
CA VAL A 116 4.53 -5.26 -4.26
C VAL A 116 3.40 -4.98 -3.28
N PHE A 117 2.18 -5.31 -3.66
CA PHE A 117 1.02 -5.28 -2.77
C PHE A 117 0.81 -6.66 -2.14
N VAL A 118 0.50 -6.67 -0.84
CA VAL A 118 0.09 -7.86 -0.09
C VAL A 118 -1.29 -7.60 0.51
N ASP A 119 -2.30 -8.24 -0.05
CA ASP A 119 -3.72 -8.03 0.27
C ASP A 119 -4.40 -9.33 0.72
N SER A 120 -4.52 -9.63 2.01
CA SER A 120 -4.14 -8.81 3.17
C SER A 120 -3.05 -9.43 4.03
N PHE A 121 -2.44 -8.60 4.87
CA PHE A 121 -1.38 -8.98 5.80
C PHE A 121 -1.79 -10.13 6.73
N GLN A 122 -3.04 -10.12 7.20
CA GLN A 122 -3.58 -11.17 8.08
C GLN A 122 -3.64 -12.52 7.36
N PHE A 123 -4.12 -12.55 6.12
CA PHE A 123 -4.23 -13.77 5.33
C PHE A 123 -2.88 -14.31 4.85
N MET A 124 -1.88 -13.45 4.68
CA MET A 124 -0.51 -13.88 4.42
C MET A 124 0.14 -14.58 5.62
N GLY A 125 -0.40 -14.41 6.83
CA GLY A 125 0.09 -15.07 8.05
C GLY A 125 1.49 -14.60 8.48
N MET A 126 1.91 -13.40 8.07
CA MET A 126 3.26 -12.91 8.33
C MET A 126 3.46 -12.54 9.81
N THR A 127 4.58 -12.98 10.38
CA THR A 127 5.06 -12.43 11.65
C THR A 127 5.84 -11.13 11.43
N PHE A 128 6.09 -10.39 12.51
CA PHE A 128 6.99 -9.23 12.44
C PHE A 128 8.44 -9.62 12.04
N LYS A 129 8.85 -10.86 12.33
CA LYS A 129 10.16 -11.38 11.89
C LYS A 129 10.20 -11.56 10.38
N ASP A 130 9.13 -12.08 9.79
CA ASP A 130 9.01 -12.26 8.35
C ASP A 130 8.98 -10.92 7.61
N TYR A 131 8.26 -9.95 8.16
CA TYR A 131 8.28 -8.57 7.66
C TYR A 131 9.70 -7.97 7.62
N LYS A 132 10.44 -8.05 8.74
CA LYS A 132 11.82 -7.55 8.80
C LYS A 132 12.74 -8.27 7.81
N ARG A 133 12.58 -9.59 7.69
CA ARG A 133 13.33 -10.40 6.72
C ARG A 133 13.04 -9.96 5.29
N LEU A 134 11.77 -9.73 4.96
CA LEU A 134 11.35 -9.29 3.63
C LEU A 134 11.98 -7.94 3.24
N LYS A 135 11.94 -6.95 4.14
CA LYS A 135 12.59 -5.65 3.93
C LYS A 135 14.10 -5.76 3.75
N ALA A 136 14.76 -6.59 4.57
CA ALA A 136 16.21 -6.79 4.48
C ALA A 136 16.63 -7.47 3.18
N MET A 137 15.81 -8.40 2.67
CA MET A 137 16.06 -9.10 1.40
C MET A 137 15.85 -8.21 0.18
N PHE A 138 14.89 -7.27 0.25
CA PHE A 138 14.50 -6.44 -0.88
C PHE A 138 14.54 -4.94 -0.54
N PRO A 139 15.71 -4.38 -0.20
CA PRO A 139 15.83 -3.00 0.30
C PRO A 139 15.49 -1.94 -0.74
N ARG A 140 15.45 -2.29 -2.03
CA ARG A 140 15.12 -1.40 -3.16
C ARG A 140 13.68 -1.56 -3.66
N LYS A 141 12.84 -2.32 -2.96
CA LYS A 141 11.44 -2.53 -3.34
C LYS A 141 10.52 -1.82 -2.37
N LEU A 142 9.39 -1.35 -2.88
CA LEU A 142 8.27 -0.84 -2.09
C LEU A 142 7.29 -1.97 -1.82
N PHE A 143 6.99 -2.22 -0.54
CA PHE A 143 5.90 -3.11 -0.13
C PHE A 143 4.70 -2.31 0.36
N VAL A 144 3.52 -2.56 -0.21
CA VAL A 144 2.26 -1.95 0.23
C VAL A 144 1.39 -3.04 0.83
N PHE A 145 1.13 -2.96 2.13
CA PHE A 145 0.34 -3.96 2.83
C PHE A 145 -1.09 -3.47 3.00
N VAL A 146 -2.07 -4.30 2.67
CA VAL A 146 -3.46 -4.06 3.04
C VAL A 146 -3.73 -4.80 4.33
N SER A 147 -4.36 -4.13 5.29
CA SER A 147 -4.65 -4.69 6.61
C SER A 147 -6.10 -4.50 7.00
N HIS A 148 -6.63 -5.50 7.69
CA HIS A 148 -7.86 -5.38 8.46
C HIS A 148 -7.61 -4.48 9.68
N VAL A 149 -8.70 -4.10 10.37
CA VAL A 149 -8.63 -3.27 11.57
C VAL A 149 -9.31 -3.91 12.75
N ALA A 150 -8.73 -3.69 13.92
CA ALA A 150 -9.30 -4.00 15.22
C ALA A 150 -9.09 -2.78 16.13
N ASN A 151 -10.14 -2.30 16.78
CA ASN A 151 -10.08 -1.14 17.69
C ASN A 151 -9.43 0.12 17.06
N GLY A 152 -9.72 0.37 15.79
CA GLY A 152 -9.21 1.55 15.05
C GLY A 152 -7.74 1.46 14.62
N GLN A 153 -7.06 0.33 14.86
CA GLN A 153 -5.68 0.08 14.45
C GLN A 153 -5.60 -1.14 13.52
N PRO A 154 -4.51 -1.30 12.75
CA PRO A 154 -4.25 -2.52 12.00
C PRO A 154 -4.34 -3.77 12.88
N ASP A 155 -5.01 -4.82 12.40
CA ASP A 155 -5.28 -6.01 13.21
C ASP A 155 -4.02 -6.87 13.44
N GLY A 156 -3.73 -7.14 14.72
CA GLY A 156 -2.60 -7.97 15.17
C GLY A 156 -1.29 -7.20 15.43
N LYS A 157 -0.51 -7.70 16.41
CA LYS A 157 0.75 -7.07 16.86
C LYS A 157 1.74 -6.82 15.72
N ALA A 158 1.84 -7.76 14.77
CA ALA A 158 2.75 -7.63 13.65
C ALA A 158 2.31 -6.52 12.68
N ALA A 159 1.02 -6.37 12.42
CA ALA A 159 0.49 -5.29 11.58
C ALA A 159 0.65 -3.91 12.24
N ILE A 160 0.47 -3.83 13.57
CA ILE A 160 0.74 -2.59 14.33
C ILE A 160 2.22 -2.21 14.24
N ALA A 161 3.13 -3.18 14.38
CA ALA A 161 4.57 -2.93 14.26
C ALA A 161 4.96 -2.48 12.84
N LEU A 162 4.40 -3.13 11.81
CA LEU A 162 4.51 -2.71 10.41
C LEU A 162 4.01 -1.27 10.23
N TRP A 163 2.84 -0.93 10.77
CA TRP A 163 2.25 0.41 10.64
C TRP A 163 3.12 1.50 11.24
N ARG A 164 3.72 1.24 12.41
CA ARG A 164 4.68 2.17 13.03
C ARG A 164 5.97 2.32 12.22
N ASP A 165 6.40 1.25 11.56
CA ASP A 165 7.60 1.26 10.71
C ASP A 165 7.36 1.85 9.32
N ALA A 166 6.11 1.88 8.86
CA ALA A 166 5.75 2.37 7.54
C ALA A 166 6.10 3.86 7.34
N SER A 167 6.54 4.20 6.13
CA SER A 167 6.80 5.60 5.74
C SER A 167 5.53 6.33 5.32
N VAL A 168 4.53 5.58 4.84
CA VAL A 168 3.20 6.09 4.48
C VAL A 168 2.15 5.12 5.00
N SER A 169 1.07 5.66 5.57
CA SER A 169 -0.12 4.89 5.89
C SER A 169 -1.38 5.59 5.41
N PHE A 170 -2.36 4.81 4.97
CA PHE A 170 -3.69 5.30 4.59
C PHE A 170 -4.74 4.61 5.44
N LYS A 171 -5.45 5.37 6.28
CA LYS A 171 -6.67 4.91 6.94
C LYS A 171 -7.85 5.12 5.99
N VAL A 172 -8.51 4.04 5.58
CA VAL A 172 -9.69 4.08 4.73
C VAL A 172 -10.95 3.97 5.58
N GLU A 173 -11.76 5.01 5.61
CA GLU A 173 -13.03 5.07 6.36
C GLU A 173 -14.03 5.91 5.58
N GLY A 174 -15.27 5.44 5.46
CA GLY A 174 -16.34 6.17 4.77
C GLY A 174 -15.99 6.54 3.33
N PHE A 175 -15.40 5.60 2.56
CA PHE A 175 -14.97 5.83 1.17
C PHE A 175 -13.95 6.97 0.99
N ARG A 176 -13.21 7.30 2.06
CA ARG A 176 -12.13 8.29 2.06
C ARG A 176 -10.85 7.67 2.61
N ALA A 177 -9.74 7.88 1.92
CA ALA A 177 -8.41 7.51 2.37
C ALA A 177 -7.73 8.72 3.04
N ILE A 178 -7.40 8.58 4.32
CA ILE A 178 -6.78 9.60 5.15
C ILE A 178 -5.29 9.25 5.29
N PRO A 179 -4.37 10.02 4.69
CA PRO A 179 -2.95 9.71 4.72
C PRO A 179 -2.28 10.14 6.03
N VAL A 180 -1.23 9.41 6.39
CA VAL A 180 -0.15 9.86 7.29
C VAL A 180 1.16 9.54 6.57
N SER A 181 1.99 10.56 6.35
CA SER A 181 3.23 10.46 5.59
C SER A 181 4.40 10.99 6.43
N ARG A 182 5.58 10.37 6.31
CA ARG A 182 6.85 10.92 6.84
C ARG A 182 7.42 12.04 5.98
N TYR A 183 6.84 12.25 4.81
CA TYR A 183 7.21 13.30 3.86
C TYR A 183 6.25 14.49 4.07
N GLU A 184 5.77 15.08 2.98
CA GLU A 184 4.77 16.14 3.01
C GLU A 184 3.36 15.58 2.75
N GLY A 185 2.33 16.45 2.78
CA GLY A 185 0.96 16.09 2.41
C GLY A 185 -0.03 16.18 3.59
N GLY A 186 -1.04 15.31 3.58
CA GLY A 186 -2.12 15.28 4.57
C GLY A 186 -3.52 15.44 4.00
N GLN A 187 -3.66 15.74 2.70
CA GLN A 187 -4.97 15.82 2.06
C GLN A 187 -5.57 14.43 1.86
N TYR A 188 -6.83 14.26 2.23
CA TYR A 188 -7.53 13.00 2.00
C TYR A 188 -7.79 12.76 0.50
N ILE A 189 -7.99 11.50 0.14
CA ILE A 189 -8.42 11.10 -1.20
C ILE A 189 -9.79 10.44 -1.08
N ASP A 190 -10.79 11.00 -1.75
CA ASP A 190 -12.09 10.36 -1.89
C ASP A 190 -12.00 9.22 -2.92
N ILE A 191 -12.37 8.02 -2.46
CA ILE A 191 -12.46 6.80 -3.28
C ILE A 191 -13.73 6.86 -4.12
N ASP A 192 -14.79 7.42 -3.55
CA ASP A 192 -16.09 7.66 -4.15
C ASP A 192 -16.64 8.96 -3.54
N ALA A 193 -16.67 10.03 -4.32
CA ALA A 193 -16.98 11.38 -3.82
C ALA A 193 -18.39 11.47 -3.24
N GLU A 194 -19.37 10.82 -3.86
CA GLU A 194 -20.76 10.83 -3.41
C GLU A 194 -20.92 10.04 -2.10
N LYS A 195 -20.34 8.83 -2.04
CA LYS A 195 -20.41 8.02 -0.82
C LYS A 195 -19.62 8.64 0.33
N ALA A 196 -18.48 9.25 0.04
CA ALA A 196 -17.71 9.97 1.04
C ALA A 196 -18.52 11.17 1.57
N ALA A 197 -19.07 12.01 0.69
CA ALA A 197 -19.93 13.12 1.11
C ALA A 197 -21.09 12.63 1.99
N ALA A 198 -21.80 11.58 1.56
CA ALA A 198 -22.91 11.01 2.33
C ALA A 198 -22.47 10.52 3.73
N TYR A 199 -21.34 9.82 3.83
CA TYR A 199 -20.82 9.31 5.11
C TYR A 199 -20.41 10.45 6.06
N TRP A 200 -19.66 11.42 5.55
CA TRP A 200 -19.03 12.45 6.38
C TRP A 200 -19.97 13.63 6.72
N ILE A 201 -20.99 13.91 5.89
CA ILE A 201 -22.03 14.92 6.18
C ILE A 201 -23.02 14.42 7.25
N THR A 202 -23.39 13.14 7.20
CA THR A 202 -24.43 12.59 8.09
C THR A 202 -23.95 12.30 9.51
N GLY A 203 -22.64 12.45 9.79
CA GLY A 203 -22.06 12.15 11.09
C GLY A 203 -22.16 10.67 11.50
N GLN A 204 -22.60 9.78 10.60
CA GLN A 204 -22.67 8.35 10.85
C GLN A 204 -21.27 7.75 10.87
N LYS A 205 -20.58 7.87 12.01
CA LYS A 205 -19.56 6.89 12.41
C LYS A 205 -20.31 5.57 12.65
N GLN A 206 -20.61 4.83 11.58
CA GLN A 206 -21.14 3.49 11.71
C GLN A 206 -20.12 2.65 12.47
N MET A 207 -20.40 2.42 13.76
CA MET A 207 -19.75 1.39 14.55
C MET A 207 -20.14 0.05 13.93
N ILE A 208 -19.25 -0.50 13.10
CA ILE A 208 -19.32 -1.89 12.64
C ILE A 208 -17.93 -2.49 12.83
#